data_AF-A0A838LR29-F1
#
_entry.id   AF-A0A838LR29-F1
#
_cell.length_a   1.000
_cell.length_b   1.000
_cell.length_c   1.000
_cell.angle_alpha   90.00
_cell.angle_beta   90.00
_cell.angle_gamma   90.00
#
_symmetry.space_group_name_H-M   'P 1'
#
loop_
_entity.id
_entity.type
_entity.pdbx_description
1 polymer ?
#
loop_
_entity_poly.entity_id
_entity_poly.type
_entity_poly.pdbx_seq_one_letter_code
_entity_poly.pdbx_strand_id
1 'polypeptide(L)'
;MALISRLNTPVGRLPCRCHLASAVGVAIGRGELVMSSRSSTATTVGILFFVQMATAIVGTSLISAFTDGDASRTSLTVGVLFMICAGVAVVGIGLLMYPVLKPVDARLALWYPVLRVVELVVSAACGIYLLVRLEVVPNHLLWVYIPTAAGGLVLTYLLFVSRLVPRPIALLGLVGYACLAVGVPLDLLGVLDMDSGAGQALLVPGGLFEALALPIWLLVKGFQAPSRAPAHLAPTLAATG
;
A
#
# COMPACT_ATOMS: atom_id res chain seq x y z
N MET A 1 51.17 25.22 72.53
CA MET A 1 51.93 24.01 72.14
C MET A 1 50.92 23.00 71.66
N ALA A 2 50.64 22.96 70.34
CA ALA A 2 51.34 22.12 69.36
C ALA A 2 50.82 20.66 69.41
N LEU A 3 50.52 19.93 68.34
CA LEU A 3 50.39 20.18 66.90
C LEU A 3 49.99 18.80 66.31
N ILE A 4 48.96 18.74 65.45
CA ILE A 4 48.86 17.98 64.17
C ILE A 4 48.86 16.42 64.10
N SER A 5 48.02 15.94 63.14
CA SER A 5 48.15 14.76 62.23
C SER A 5 47.46 13.46 62.68
N ARG A 6 46.59 12.77 61.92
CA ARG A 6 46.35 12.71 60.45
C ARG A 6 44.99 12.04 60.13
N LEU A 7 44.36 12.54 59.07
CA LEU A 7 43.49 11.94 58.03
C LEU A 7 43.13 10.44 58.11
N ASN A 8 41.83 10.13 57.94
CA ASN A 8 41.38 9.11 56.98
C ASN A 8 39.90 9.32 56.56
N THR A 9 39.67 9.41 55.25
CA THR A 9 38.35 9.46 54.58
C THR A 9 37.68 8.08 54.56
N PRO A 10 36.35 8.04 54.37
CA PRO A 10 35.82 7.07 53.42
C PRO A 10 34.97 7.72 52.32
N VAL A 11 35.22 7.20 51.12
CA VAL A 11 34.57 7.44 49.85
C VAL A 11 33.15 6.84 49.83
N GLY A 12 32.22 7.56 49.20
CA GLY A 12 31.22 6.95 48.32
C GLY A 12 29.79 6.79 48.83
N ARG A 13 28.84 7.43 48.13
CA ARG A 13 27.85 6.78 47.25
C ARG A 13 26.88 7.81 46.65
N LEU A 14 27.04 8.10 45.36
CA LEU A 14 25.96 8.63 44.51
C LEU A 14 25.00 7.47 44.17
N PRO A 15 23.68 7.59 44.34
CA PRO A 15 22.76 6.59 43.83
C PRO A 15 22.47 6.82 42.34
N CYS A 16 22.62 5.73 41.58
CA CYS A 16 21.82 5.33 40.43
C CYS A 16 21.62 6.34 39.28
N ARG A 17 22.58 6.34 38.33
CA ARG A 17 22.40 6.91 36.98
C ARG A 17 22.40 5.87 35.85
N CYS A 18 22.20 4.58 36.16
CA CYS A 18 22.35 3.48 35.20
C CYS A 18 21.06 2.99 34.51
N HIS A 19 19.86 3.36 34.96
CA HIS A 19 18.62 2.83 34.35
C HIS A 19 18.08 3.61 33.16
N LEU A 20 18.45 4.88 32.97
CA LEU A 20 17.93 5.68 31.85
C LEU A 20 18.64 5.38 30.52
N ALA A 21 19.94 5.06 30.54
CA ALA A 21 20.72 4.85 29.32
C ALA A 21 20.29 3.58 28.55
N SER A 22 19.90 2.52 29.26
CA SER A 22 19.47 1.25 28.65
C SER A 22 18.08 1.36 28.00
N ALA A 23 17.13 2.05 28.64
CA ALA A 23 15.79 2.27 28.07
C ALA A 23 15.84 3.17 26.82
N VAL A 24 16.70 4.18 26.82
CA VAL A 24 16.93 5.05 25.65
C VAL A 24 17.62 4.28 24.52
N GLY A 25 18.62 3.45 24.81
CA GLY A 25 19.26 2.59 23.81
C GLY A 25 18.32 1.55 23.18
N VAL A 26 17.43 0.94 23.98
CA VAL A 26 16.39 0.02 23.47
C VAL A 26 15.33 0.77 22.67
N ALA A 27 14.92 1.97 23.08
CA ALA A 27 13.95 2.79 22.35
C ALA A 27 14.52 3.33 21.03
N ILE A 28 15.82 3.68 21.00
CA ILE A 28 16.53 4.09 19.78
C ILE A 28 16.72 2.90 18.84
N GLY A 29 17.17 1.74 19.34
CA GLY A 29 17.30 0.53 18.52
C GLY A 29 15.95 0.00 17.99
N ARG A 30 14.88 0.12 18.78
CA ARG A 30 13.51 -0.17 18.34
C ARG A 30 13.01 0.87 17.33
N GLY A 31 13.39 2.13 17.49
CA GLY A 31 13.11 3.21 16.55
C GLY A 31 13.79 3.01 15.19
N GLU A 32 15.08 2.67 15.18
CA GLU A 32 15.85 2.40 13.97
C GLU A 32 15.39 1.13 13.25
N LEU A 33 15.10 0.04 13.97
CA LEU A 33 14.51 -1.18 13.38
C LEU A 33 13.13 -0.91 12.77
N VAL A 34 12.29 -0.09 13.43
CA VAL A 34 10.96 0.27 12.92
C VAL A 34 11.03 1.25 11.74
N MET A 35 12.01 2.16 11.71
CA MET A 35 12.23 3.09 10.59
C MET A 35 12.80 2.38 9.36
N SER A 36 13.76 1.46 9.54
CA SER A 36 14.29 0.58 8.49
C SER A 36 13.21 -0.33 7.89
N SER A 37 12.33 -0.87 8.73
CA SER A 37 11.22 -1.72 8.28
C SER A 37 10.21 -0.92 7.44
N ARG A 38 9.83 0.30 7.85
CA ARG A 38 8.86 1.12 7.09
C ARG A 38 9.35 1.60 5.74
N SER A 39 10.61 2.02 5.63
CA SER A 39 11.18 2.44 4.34
C SER A 39 11.30 1.26 3.38
N SER A 40 11.69 0.09 3.90
CA SER A 40 11.75 -1.15 3.11
C SER A 40 10.36 -1.58 2.62
N THR A 41 9.33 -1.53 3.49
CA THR A 41 7.95 -1.83 3.08
C THR A 41 7.45 -0.88 1.99
N ALA A 42 7.72 0.42 2.10
CA ALA A 42 7.32 1.41 1.10
C ALA A 42 7.93 1.09 -0.27
N THR A 43 9.24 0.84 -0.32
CA THR A 43 9.95 0.50 -1.56
C THR A 43 9.43 -0.80 -2.16
N THR A 44 9.26 -1.85 -1.37
CA THR A 44 8.73 -3.13 -1.87
C THR A 44 7.32 -2.97 -2.43
N VAL A 45 6.46 -2.19 -1.77
CA VAL A 45 5.08 -1.93 -2.25
C VAL A 45 5.11 -1.12 -3.55
N GLY A 46 5.99 -0.12 -3.66
CA GLY A 46 6.18 0.64 -4.90
C GLY A 46 6.63 -0.25 -6.06
N ILE A 47 7.60 -1.16 -5.83
CA ILE A 47 8.05 -2.13 -6.84
C ILE A 47 6.90 -3.05 -7.25
N LEU A 48 6.15 -3.60 -6.29
CA LEU A 48 5.04 -4.50 -6.59
C LEU A 48 3.94 -3.82 -7.41
N PHE A 49 3.64 -2.54 -7.14
CA PHE A 49 2.71 -1.78 -7.97
C PHE A 49 3.21 -1.61 -9.41
N PHE A 50 4.51 -1.36 -9.59
CA PHE A 50 5.07 -1.23 -10.93
C PHE A 50 5.06 -2.57 -11.68
N VAL A 51 5.46 -3.64 -11.00
CA VAL A 51 5.45 -5.01 -11.54
C VAL A 51 4.03 -5.39 -11.93
N GLN A 52 3.03 -5.19 -11.05
CA GLN A 52 1.65 -5.57 -11.34
C GLN A 52 1.09 -4.80 -12.55
N MET A 53 1.40 -3.49 -12.67
CA MET A 53 0.97 -2.71 -13.84
C MET A 53 1.62 -3.20 -15.13
N ALA A 54 2.93 -3.46 -15.10
CA ALA A 54 3.65 -3.95 -16.28
C ALA A 54 3.12 -5.32 -16.73
N THR A 55 2.93 -6.24 -15.79
CA THR A 55 2.39 -7.57 -16.10
C THR A 55 0.93 -7.51 -16.55
N ALA A 56 0.10 -6.64 -15.98
CA ALA A 56 -1.28 -6.45 -16.40
C ALA A 56 -1.41 -5.86 -17.82
N ILE A 57 -0.59 -4.86 -18.17
CA ILE A 57 -0.58 -4.26 -19.51
C ILE A 57 -0.16 -5.31 -20.57
N VAL A 58 0.90 -6.06 -20.29
CA VAL A 58 1.37 -7.11 -21.20
C VAL A 58 0.34 -8.25 -21.29
N GLY A 59 -0.22 -8.67 -20.15
CA GLY A 59 -1.23 -9.73 -20.10
C GLY A 59 -2.48 -9.39 -20.89
N THR A 60 -3.03 -8.20 -20.68
CA THR A 60 -4.25 -7.72 -21.35
C THR A 60 -4.03 -7.57 -22.85
N SER A 61 -2.89 -7.03 -23.28
CA SER A 61 -2.60 -6.86 -24.72
C SER A 61 -2.43 -8.18 -25.46
N LEU A 62 -1.86 -9.21 -24.82
CA LEU A 62 -1.76 -10.55 -25.40
C LEU A 62 -3.13 -11.25 -25.48
N ILE A 63 -4.02 -11.01 -24.51
CA ILE A 63 -5.39 -11.53 -24.48
C ILE A 63 -6.25 -10.83 -25.55
N SER A 64 -6.13 -9.50 -25.69
CA SER A 64 -6.88 -8.75 -26.70
C SER A 64 -6.46 -9.16 -28.11
N ALA A 65 -5.15 -9.28 -28.38
CA ALA A 65 -4.65 -9.73 -29.68
C ALA A 65 -5.13 -11.14 -30.08
N PHE A 66 -5.38 -12.03 -29.12
CA PHE A 66 -6.01 -13.32 -29.39
C PHE A 66 -7.50 -13.17 -29.72
N THR A 67 -8.20 -12.31 -28.99
CA THR A 67 -9.65 -12.07 -29.15
C THR A 67 -9.95 -11.40 -30.49
N ASP A 68 -9.04 -10.56 -30.97
CA ASP A 68 -9.11 -9.92 -32.30
C ASP A 68 -8.78 -10.88 -33.46
N GLY A 69 -8.35 -12.11 -33.15
CA GLY A 69 -8.03 -13.15 -34.14
C GLY A 69 -6.60 -13.13 -34.69
N ASP A 70 -5.78 -12.18 -34.25
CA ASP A 70 -4.42 -11.95 -34.77
C ASP A 70 -3.35 -12.83 -34.09
N ALA A 71 -3.68 -13.49 -32.97
CA ALA A 71 -2.71 -14.23 -32.16
C ALA A 71 -3.05 -15.71 -31.94
N SER A 72 -2.02 -16.51 -31.67
CA SER A 72 -2.13 -17.96 -31.41
C SER A 72 -2.53 -18.29 -29.96
N ARG A 73 -2.99 -19.52 -29.69
CA ARG A 73 -3.30 -20.01 -28.33
C ARG A 73 -2.14 -19.89 -27.34
N THR A 74 -0.91 -19.90 -27.82
CA THR A 74 0.28 -19.67 -26.99
C THR A 74 0.31 -18.24 -26.44
N SER A 75 -0.05 -17.24 -27.27
CA SER A 75 -0.18 -15.84 -26.84
C SER A 75 -1.21 -15.70 -25.73
N LEU A 76 -2.37 -16.36 -25.90
CA LEU A 76 -3.43 -16.37 -24.90
C LEU A 76 -2.95 -16.95 -23.56
N THR A 77 -2.25 -18.09 -23.61
CA THR A 77 -1.74 -18.76 -22.40
C THR A 77 -0.73 -17.89 -21.67
N VAL A 78 0.19 -17.26 -22.41
CA VAL A 78 1.17 -16.33 -21.85
C VAL A 78 0.45 -15.11 -21.25
N GLY A 79 -0.55 -14.55 -21.93
CA GLY A 79 -1.34 -13.42 -21.43
C GLY A 79 -2.03 -13.72 -20.10
N VAL A 80 -2.69 -14.88 -19.99
CA VAL A 80 -3.35 -15.32 -18.74
C VAL A 80 -2.33 -15.55 -17.61
N LEU A 81 -1.16 -16.11 -17.91
CA LEU A 81 -0.08 -16.27 -16.91
C LEU A 81 0.40 -14.91 -16.38
N PHE A 82 0.55 -13.92 -17.26
CA PHE A 82 0.89 -12.55 -16.87
C PHE A 82 -0.19 -11.92 -15.99
N MET A 83 -1.47 -12.15 -16.27
CA MET A 83 -2.60 -11.67 -15.45
C MET A 83 -2.61 -12.31 -14.05
N ILE A 84 -2.33 -13.62 -13.95
CA ILE A 84 -2.21 -14.30 -12.65
C ILE A 84 -1.02 -13.74 -11.87
N CYS A 85 0.12 -13.51 -12.54
CA CYS A 85 1.29 -12.89 -11.92
C CYS A 85 0.98 -11.48 -11.38
N ALA A 86 0.23 -10.67 -12.15
CA ALA A 86 -0.27 -9.37 -11.71
C ALA A 86 -1.13 -9.50 -10.44
N GLY A 87 -2.10 -10.43 -10.44
CA GLY A 87 -2.95 -10.67 -9.27
C GLY A 87 -2.18 -11.10 -8.02
N VAL A 88 -1.13 -11.91 -8.17
CA VAL A 88 -0.25 -12.29 -7.04
C VAL A 88 0.49 -11.07 -6.48
N ALA A 89 0.98 -10.18 -7.34
CA ALA A 89 1.60 -8.93 -6.92
C ALA A 89 0.59 -8.02 -6.17
N VAL A 90 -0.67 -7.96 -6.65
CA VAL A 90 -1.78 -7.23 -6.00
C VAL A 90 -2.08 -7.77 -4.59
N VAL A 91 -2.11 -9.10 -4.41
CA VAL A 91 -2.24 -9.71 -3.08
C VAL A 91 -1.04 -9.35 -2.19
N GLY A 92 0.18 -9.39 -2.75
CA GLY A 92 1.40 -8.97 -2.05
C GLY A 92 1.32 -7.54 -1.52
N ILE A 93 0.82 -6.61 -2.32
CA ILE A 93 0.54 -5.22 -1.90
C ILE A 93 -0.47 -5.20 -0.76
N GLY A 94 -1.55 -5.97 -0.88
CA GLY A 94 -2.57 -6.18 0.15
C GLY A 94 -1.96 -6.49 1.53
N LEU A 95 -1.12 -7.52 1.55
CA LEU A 95 -0.50 -8.03 2.78
C LEU A 95 0.54 -7.09 3.36
N LEU A 96 1.34 -6.42 2.52
CA LEU A 96 2.35 -5.46 2.97
C LEU A 96 1.74 -4.15 3.48
N MET A 97 0.57 -3.76 2.96
CA MET A 97 -0.17 -2.60 3.45
C MET A 97 -0.90 -2.84 4.77
N TYR A 98 -1.30 -4.09 5.07
CA TYR A 98 -1.98 -4.42 6.33
C TYR A 98 -1.31 -3.84 7.60
N PRO A 99 -0.01 -4.06 7.88
CA PRO A 99 0.63 -3.52 9.08
C PRO A 99 0.73 -1.99 9.07
N VAL A 100 0.75 -1.37 7.89
CA VAL A 100 0.82 0.08 7.71
C VAL A 100 -0.54 0.73 7.98
N LEU A 101 -1.64 0.06 7.60
CA LEU A 101 -3.01 0.55 7.72
C LEU A 101 -3.66 0.22 9.08
N LYS A 102 -3.24 -0.89 9.71
CA LYS A 102 -3.75 -1.38 11.01
C LYS A 102 -3.82 -0.30 12.12
N PRO A 103 -2.86 0.63 12.27
CA PRO A 103 -2.90 1.66 13.31
C PRO A 103 -4.01 2.71 13.12
N VAL A 104 -4.59 2.82 11.92
CA VAL A 104 -5.58 3.83 11.56
C VAL A 104 -6.99 3.29 11.81
N ASP A 105 -7.30 2.14 11.19
CA ASP A 105 -8.55 1.41 11.39
C ASP A 105 -8.29 -0.09 11.14
N ALA A 106 -8.41 -0.90 12.19
CA ALA A 106 -8.12 -2.33 12.11
C ALA A 106 -9.15 -3.11 11.27
N ARG A 107 -10.40 -2.64 11.21
CA ARG A 107 -11.48 -3.33 10.49
C ARG A 107 -11.30 -3.12 8.99
N LEU A 108 -11.13 -1.88 8.55
CA LEU A 108 -10.89 -1.57 7.13
C LEU A 108 -9.54 -2.11 6.65
N ALA A 109 -8.50 -2.08 7.49
CA ALA A 109 -7.21 -2.65 7.16
C ALA A 109 -7.29 -4.17 6.90
N LEU A 110 -8.15 -4.91 7.61
CA LEU A 110 -8.36 -6.34 7.39
C LEU A 110 -9.14 -6.62 6.10
N TRP A 111 -10.15 -5.81 5.78
CA TRP A 111 -10.93 -5.98 4.55
C TRP A 111 -10.10 -5.76 3.28
N TYR A 112 -9.11 -4.87 3.33
CA TYR A 112 -8.27 -4.59 2.18
C TYR A 112 -7.56 -5.83 1.56
N PRO A 113 -6.72 -6.59 2.29
CA PRO A 113 -6.08 -7.79 1.75
C PRO A 113 -7.09 -8.87 1.37
N VAL A 114 -8.23 -8.97 2.07
CA VAL A 114 -9.30 -9.91 1.70
C VAL A 114 -9.85 -9.59 0.31
N LEU A 115 -10.15 -8.31 0.03
CA LEU A 115 -10.61 -7.87 -1.30
C LEU A 115 -9.57 -8.14 -2.39
N ARG A 116 -8.26 -8.01 -2.09
CA ARG A 116 -7.19 -8.34 -3.04
C ARG A 116 -7.09 -9.84 -3.32
N VAL A 117 -7.32 -10.69 -2.32
CA VAL A 117 -7.38 -12.15 -2.55
C VAL A 117 -8.60 -12.51 -3.40
N VAL A 118 -9.75 -11.89 -3.14
CA VAL A 118 -10.96 -12.09 -3.97
C VAL A 118 -10.69 -11.67 -5.42
N GLU A 119 -10.07 -10.52 -5.63
CA GLU A 119 -9.67 -10.03 -6.96
C GLU A 119 -8.78 -11.03 -7.71
N LEU A 120 -7.75 -11.59 -7.06
CA LEU A 120 -6.90 -12.63 -7.65
C LEU A 120 -7.72 -13.88 -8.01
N VAL A 121 -8.60 -14.34 -7.11
CA VAL A 121 -9.40 -15.55 -7.35
C VAL A 121 -10.35 -15.34 -8.54
N VAL A 122 -11.04 -14.20 -8.61
CA VAL A 122 -11.94 -13.89 -9.72
C VAL A 122 -11.16 -13.74 -11.03
N SER A 123 -10.05 -13.00 -11.02
CA SER A 123 -9.20 -12.83 -12.20
C SER A 123 -8.63 -14.16 -12.71
N ALA A 124 -8.16 -15.03 -11.80
CA ALA A 124 -7.69 -16.36 -12.15
C ALA A 124 -8.81 -17.25 -12.71
N ALA A 125 -10.01 -17.21 -12.10
CA ALA A 125 -11.17 -17.96 -12.59
C ALA A 125 -11.59 -17.52 -14.01
N CYS A 126 -11.64 -16.20 -14.26
CA CYS A 126 -11.91 -15.65 -15.59
C CYS A 126 -10.83 -16.05 -16.61
N GLY A 127 -9.55 -15.98 -16.23
CA GLY A 127 -8.44 -16.38 -17.09
C GLY A 127 -8.45 -17.88 -17.44
N ILE A 128 -8.74 -18.74 -16.46
CA ILE A 128 -8.87 -20.19 -16.67
C ILE A 128 -10.07 -20.49 -17.57
N TYR A 129 -11.22 -19.83 -17.35
CA TYR A 129 -12.39 -19.99 -18.21
C TYR A 129 -12.06 -19.65 -19.66
N LEU A 130 -11.38 -18.52 -19.89
CA LEU A 130 -10.95 -18.09 -21.21
C LEU A 130 -10.02 -19.12 -21.89
N LEU A 131 -9.12 -19.78 -21.14
CA LEU A 131 -8.26 -20.84 -21.69
C LEU A 131 -9.02 -22.11 -22.06
N VAL A 132 -10.03 -22.48 -21.26
CA VAL A 132 -10.78 -23.72 -21.46
C VAL A 132 -11.83 -23.57 -22.57
N ARG A 133 -12.50 -22.41 -22.61
CA ARG A 133 -13.61 -22.17 -23.54
C ARG A 133 -13.20 -21.42 -24.80
N LEU A 134 -12.05 -20.74 -24.79
CA LEU A 134 -11.60 -19.83 -25.85
C LEU A 134 -12.62 -18.71 -26.13
N GLU A 135 -13.49 -18.45 -25.17
CA GLU A 135 -14.54 -17.44 -25.21
C GLU A 135 -14.38 -16.55 -23.99
N VAL A 136 -14.53 -15.24 -24.21
CA VAL A 136 -14.50 -14.25 -23.15
C VAL A 136 -15.77 -14.40 -22.31
N VAL A 137 -15.63 -14.48 -20.98
CA VAL A 137 -16.79 -14.51 -20.08
C VAL A 137 -17.62 -13.25 -20.36
N PRO A 138 -18.94 -13.37 -20.58
CA PRO A 138 -19.80 -12.20 -20.69
C PRO A 138 -19.60 -11.31 -19.45
N ASN A 139 -19.29 -10.04 -19.66
CA ASN A 139 -18.99 -9.07 -18.60
C ASN A 139 -17.80 -9.45 -17.69
N HIS A 140 -16.78 -10.15 -18.22
CA HIS A 140 -15.56 -10.53 -17.48
C HIS A 140 -14.92 -9.37 -16.71
N LEU A 141 -14.93 -8.17 -17.28
CA LEU A 141 -14.38 -6.95 -16.69
C LEU A 141 -15.14 -6.51 -15.44
N LEU A 142 -16.47 -6.66 -15.43
CA LEU A 142 -17.28 -6.31 -14.26
C LEU A 142 -16.93 -7.16 -13.04
N TRP A 143 -16.76 -8.46 -13.23
CA TRP A 143 -16.43 -9.38 -12.14
C TRP A 143 -15.11 -9.04 -11.47
N VAL A 144 -14.11 -8.62 -12.25
CA VAL A 144 -12.81 -8.20 -11.73
C VAL A 144 -12.85 -6.78 -11.16
N TYR A 145 -13.54 -5.84 -11.81
CA TYR A 145 -13.55 -4.44 -11.37
C TYR A 145 -14.33 -4.19 -10.08
N ILE A 146 -15.32 -5.01 -9.71
CA ILE A 146 -16.02 -4.88 -8.43
C ILE A 146 -15.06 -4.99 -7.23
N PRO A 147 -14.30 -6.09 -7.05
CA PRO A 147 -13.34 -6.20 -5.96
C PRO A 147 -12.19 -5.20 -6.08
N THR A 148 -11.74 -4.86 -7.30
CA THR A 148 -10.70 -3.83 -7.51
C THR A 148 -11.18 -2.46 -7.02
N ALA A 149 -12.38 -2.03 -7.39
CA ALA A 149 -12.95 -0.75 -7.00
C ALA A 149 -13.15 -0.68 -5.48
N ALA A 150 -13.71 -1.74 -4.88
CA ALA A 150 -13.88 -1.82 -3.44
C ALA A 150 -12.52 -1.78 -2.70
N GLY A 151 -11.55 -2.59 -3.12
CA GLY A 151 -10.23 -2.65 -2.51
C GLY A 151 -9.47 -1.33 -2.64
N GLY A 152 -9.53 -0.71 -3.82
CA GLY A 152 -8.92 0.58 -4.10
C GLY A 152 -9.52 1.74 -3.31
N LEU A 153 -10.85 1.79 -3.17
CA LEU A 153 -11.54 2.78 -2.33
C LEU A 153 -11.12 2.64 -0.86
N VAL A 154 -11.07 1.41 -0.34
CA VAL A 154 -10.61 1.16 1.03
C VAL A 154 -9.17 1.63 1.23
N LEU A 155 -8.26 1.28 0.31
CA LEU A 155 -6.86 1.71 0.38
C LEU A 155 -6.73 3.23 0.35
N THR A 156 -7.32 3.88 -0.66
CA THR A 156 -7.17 5.32 -0.88
C THR A 156 -7.84 6.16 0.19
N TYR A 157 -8.98 5.71 0.71
CA TYR A 157 -9.60 6.31 1.89
C TYR A 157 -8.68 6.26 3.11
N LEU A 158 -8.09 5.10 3.40
CA LEU A 158 -7.18 4.96 4.54
C LEU A 158 -5.88 5.76 4.34
N LEU A 159 -5.34 5.83 3.13
CA LEU A 159 -4.20 6.68 2.80
C LEU A 159 -4.52 8.18 2.98
N PHE A 160 -5.74 8.59 2.61
CA PHE A 160 -6.21 9.97 2.77
C PHE A 160 -6.33 10.36 4.26
N VAL A 161 -6.93 9.50 5.08
CA VAL A 161 -7.12 9.74 6.52
C VAL A 161 -5.79 9.70 7.27
N SER A 162 -4.94 8.72 6.97
CA SER A 162 -3.66 8.50 7.65
C SER A 162 -2.56 9.51 7.29
N ARG A 163 -2.75 10.26 6.19
CA ARG A 163 -1.76 11.20 5.61
C ARG A 163 -0.38 10.57 5.38
N LEU A 164 -0.34 9.26 5.12
CA LEU A 164 0.89 8.54 4.78
C LEU A 164 1.50 9.02 3.45
N VAL A 165 0.64 9.50 2.56
CA VAL A 165 0.93 10.00 1.21
C VAL A 165 0.33 11.41 1.12
N PRO A 166 0.92 12.36 0.35
CA PRO A 166 0.38 13.71 0.26
C PRO A 166 -1.07 13.69 -0.27
N ARG A 167 -1.92 14.52 0.34
CA ARG A 167 -3.36 14.61 0.05
C ARG A 167 -3.76 14.65 -1.43
N PRO A 168 -3.09 15.40 -2.32
CA PRO A 168 -3.47 15.41 -3.74
C PRO A 168 -3.34 14.02 -4.40
N ILE A 169 -2.32 13.23 -4.03
CA ILE A 169 -2.15 11.87 -4.56
C ILE A 169 -3.26 10.96 -4.01
N ALA A 170 -3.56 11.04 -2.72
CA ALA A 170 -4.65 10.25 -2.15
C ALA A 170 -6.03 10.61 -2.72
N LEU A 171 -6.28 11.90 -2.99
CA LEU A 171 -7.50 12.38 -3.65
C LEU A 171 -7.61 11.88 -5.09
N LEU A 172 -6.51 11.91 -5.85
CA LEU A 172 -6.48 11.36 -7.21
C LEU A 172 -6.91 9.88 -7.22
N GLY A 173 -6.36 9.09 -6.30
CA GLY A 173 -6.74 7.68 -6.16
C GLY A 173 -8.20 7.50 -5.73
N LEU A 174 -8.67 8.30 -4.78
CA LEU A 174 -10.07 8.24 -4.32
C LEU A 174 -11.04 8.57 -5.47
N VAL A 175 -10.75 9.60 -6.26
CA VAL A 175 -11.53 9.93 -7.47
C VAL A 175 -11.44 8.80 -8.48
N GLY A 176 -10.25 8.24 -8.71
CA GLY A 176 -10.06 7.12 -9.64
C GLY A 176 -10.90 5.89 -9.32
N TYR A 177 -10.85 5.42 -8.07
CA TYR A 177 -11.64 4.26 -7.67
C TYR A 177 -13.13 4.58 -7.48
N ALA A 178 -13.50 5.84 -7.18
CA ALA A 178 -14.89 6.26 -7.21
C ALA A 178 -15.46 6.25 -8.64
N CYS A 179 -14.68 6.72 -9.62
CA CYS A 179 -15.04 6.62 -11.03
C CYS A 179 -15.21 5.16 -11.45
N LEU A 180 -14.30 4.25 -11.07
CA LEU A 180 -14.46 2.81 -11.31
C LEU A 180 -15.72 2.24 -10.63
N ALA A 181 -15.97 2.59 -9.37
CA ALA A 181 -17.14 2.11 -8.63
C ALA A 181 -18.47 2.57 -9.23
N VAL A 182 -18.49 3.73 -9.91
CA VAL A 182 -19.67 4.25 -10.63
C VAL A 182 -19.73 3.71 -12.06
N GLY A 183 -18.57 3.53 -12.72
CA GLY A 183 -18.47 3.01 -14.08
C GLY A 183 -19.00 1.58 -14.19
N VAL A 184 -18.68 0.72 -13.23
CA VAL A 184 -19.10 -0.69 -13.20
C VAL A 184 -20.64 -0.84 -13.24
N PRO A 185 -21.44 -0.17 -12.40
CA PRO A 185 -22.90 -0.17 -12.52
C PRO A 185 -23.42 0.46 -13.83
N LEU A 186 -22.79 1.52 -14.34
CA LEU A 186 -23.23 2.16 -15.58
C LEU A 186 -23.02 1.26 -16.80
N ASP A 187 -21.94 0.48 -16.80
CA ASP A 187 -21.66 -0.56 -17.79
C ASP A 187 -22.65 -1.71 -17.69
N LEU A 188 -23.00 -2.14 -16.48
CA LEU A 188 -24.06 -3.14 -16.27
C LEU A 188 -25.44 -2.68 -16.80
N LEU A 189 -25.73 -1.37 -16.72
CA LEU A 189 -26.96 -0.78 -17.24
C LEU A 189 -26.93 -0.56 -18.76
N GLY A 190 -25.81 -0.85 -19.42
CA GLY A 190 -25.61 -0.61 -20.85
C GLY A 190 -25.61 0.88 -21.23
N VAL A 191 -25.37 1.77 -20.25
CA VAL A 191 -25.34 3.22 -20.45
C VAL A 191 -23.98 3.67 -21.00
N LEU A 192 -22.92 2.93 -20.69
CA LEU A 192 -21.53 3.25 -21.03
C LEU A 192 -20.72 1.97 -21.14
N ASP A 193 -19.85 1.82 -22.14
CA ASP A 193 -18.96 0.66 -22.25
C ASP A 193 -17.59 0.95 -21.60
N MET A 194 -17.16 0.15 -20.64
CA MET A 194 -15.82 0.25 -20.03
C MET A 194 -14.69 -0.08 -21.01
N ASP A 195 -14.99 -0.82 -22.09
CA ASP A 195 -14.03 -1.16 -23.14
C ASP A 195 -13.82 -0.07 -24.19
N SER A 196 -14.72 0.93 -24.26
CA SER A 196 -14.67 1.95 -25.30
C SER A 196 -14.61 3.38 -24.74
N GLY A 197 -14.19 4.32 -25.60
CA GLY A 197 -13.96 5.75 -25.36
C GLY A 197 -14.29 6.31 -23.97
N ALA A 198 -15.60 6.48 -23.68
CA ALA A 198 -16.06 7.12 -22.45
C ALA A 198 -15.73 6.33 -21.18
N GLY A 199 -15.80 5.00 -21.22
CA GLY A 199 -15.47 4.18 -20.07
C GLY A 199 -13.98 4.12 -19.79
N GLN A 200 -13.15 4.05 -20.83
CA GLN A 200 -11.69 4.15 -20.67
C GLN A 200 -11.26 5.48 -20.02
N ALA A 201 -11.99 6.57 -20.26
CA ALA A 201 -11.74 7.85 -19.60
C ALA A 201 -11.97 7.79 -18.07
N LEU A 202 -12.90 6.95 -17.59
CA LEU A 202 -13.13 6.75 -16.15
C LEU A 202 -11.99 5.97 -15.46
N LEU A 203 -11.24 5.16 -16.22
CA LEU A 203 -10.06 4.45 -15.70
C LEU A 203 -8.82 5.36 -15.58
N VAL A 204 -8.73 6.43 -16.38
CA VAL A 204 -7.57 7.34 -16.40
C VAL A 204 -7.16 7.86 -15.01
N PRO A 205 -8.05 8.41 -14.16
CA PRO A 205 -7.65 8.89 -12.85
C PRO A 205 -7.10 7.78 -11.92
N GLY A 206 -7.68 6.58 -11.99
CA GLY A 206 -7.20 5.42 -11.24
C GLY A 206 -5.84 4.93 -11.75
N GLY A 207 -5.70 4.81 -13.08
CA GLY A 207 -4.44 4.42 -13.73
C GLY A 207 -3.33 5.43 -13.45
N LEU A 208 -3.60 6.73 -13.46
CA LEU A 208 -2.62 7.78 -13.14
C LEU A 208 -2.15 7.68 -11.68
N PHE A 209 -3.07 7.37 -10.78
CA PHE A 209 -2.75 7.15 -9.37
C PHE A 209 -1.86 5.92 -9.15
N GLU A 210 -2.25 4.78 -9.74
CA GLU A 210 -1.56 3.50 -9.57
C GLU A 210 -0.25 3.38 -10.36
N ALA A 211 -0.14 4.01 -11.53
CA ALA A 211 1.04 3.89 -12.37
C ALA A 211 2.10 4.95 -12.06
N LEU A 212 1.68 6.17 -11.72
CA LEU A 212 2.60 7.31 -11.61
C LEU A 212 2.63 7.89 -10.21
N ALA A 213 1.49 8.26 -9.64
CA ALA A 213 1.52 9.10 -8.44
C ALA A 213 1.99 8.34 -7.18
N LEU A 214 1.40 7.18 -6.89
CA LEU A 214 1.69 6.43 -5.67
C LEU A 214 3.01 5.65 -5.72
N PRO A 215 3.34 4.87 -6.78
CA PRO A 215 4.56 4.05 -6.78
C PRO A 215 5.81 4.92 -6.85
N ILE A 216 5.82 5.96 -7.69
CA ILE A 216 6.96 6.87 -7.82
C ILE A 216 7.19 7.58 -6.48
N TRP A 217 6.13 8.01 -5.80
CA TRP A 217 6.27 8.62 -4.48
C TRP A 217 6.83 7.64 -3.44
N LEU A 218 6.34 6.40 -3.41
CA LEU A 218 6.83 5.37 -2.50
C LEU A 218 8.29 5.00 -2.76
N LEU A 219 8.73 4.98 -4.02
CA LEU A 219 10.11 4.70 -4.41
C LEU A 219 11.07 5.84 -4.05
N VAL A 220 10.65 7.10 -4.22
CA VAL A 220 11.53 8.26 -4.00
C VAL A 220 11.55 8.71 -2.54
N LYS A 221 10.39 8.72 -1.86
CA LYS A 221 10.25 9.29 -0.51
C LYS A 221 9.77 8.31 0.56
N GLY A 222 9.03 7.28 0.16
CA GLY A 222 8.38 6.36 1.11
C GLY A 222 7.23 7.00 1.90
N PHE A 223 6.86 6.36 3.01
CA PHE A 223 5.74 6.81 3.86
C PHE A 223 6.11 8.03 4.71
N GLN A 224 5.20 9.01 4.77
CA GLN A 224 5.34 10.13 5.69
C GLN A 224 5.20 9.64 7.13
N ALA A 225 6.17 9.98 7.99
CA ALA A 225 6.02 9.79 9.41
C ALA A 225 4.93 10.74 9.94
N PRO A 226 4.02 10.29 10.81
CA PRO A 226 3.11 11.19 11.50
C PRO A 226 3.93 12.27 12.20
N SER A 227 3.62 13.53 11.95
CA SER A 227 4.29 14.68 12.57
C SER A 227 4.30 14.46 14.08
N ARG A 228 5.48 14.18 14.64
CA ARG A 228 5.65 14.12 16.10
C ARG A 228 5.32 15.53 16.59
N ALA A 229 4.25 15.67 17.37
CA ALA A 229 3.96 16.93 18.04
C ALA A 229 5.26 17.40 18.73
N PRO A 230 5.65 18.69 18.61
CA PRO A 230 6.83 19.17 19.28
C PRO A 230 6.66 18.85 20.76
N ALA A 231 7.63 18.12 21.32
CA ALA A 231 7.74 17.91 22.76
C ALA A 231 8.12 19.24 23.40
N HIS A 232 7.20 20.20 23.39
CA HIS A 232 7.32 21.46 24.08
C HIS A 232 6.38 21.42 25.27
N LEU A 233 6.83 20.72 26.31
CA LEU A 233 6.82 21.23 27.69
C LEU A 233 7.63 20.23 28.52
N ALA A 234 8.95 20.42 28.56
CA ALA A 234 9.66 20.11 29.78
C ALA A 234 9.16 21.13 30.82
N PRO A 235 8.51 20.73 31.92
CA PRO A 235 8.37 21.63 33.04
C PRO A 235 9.78 21.80 33.60
N THR A 236 10.38 22.96 33.33
CA THR A 236 11.53 23.49 34.04
C THR A 236 11.09 23.75 35.49
N LEU A 237 10.91 22.70 36.29
CA LEU A 237 10.87 22.81 37.75
C LEU A 237 12.31 22.71 38.24
N ALA A 238 13.08 23.75 37.95
CA ALA A 238 14.26 24.10 38.71
C ALA A 238 13.81 25.00 39.87
N ALA A 239 14.07 24.51 41.08
CA ALA A 239 14.44 25.25 42.29
C ALA A 239 14.11 26.75 42.31
N THR A 240 13.19 27.13 43.21
CA THR A 240 13.30 28.32 44.08
C THR A 240 12.15 28.28 45.09
N GLY A 241 12.49 28.22 46.38
CA GLY A 241 11.54 28.22 47.50
C GLY A 241 11.93 27.24 48.59
#